data_AF-A0A7Y7CQI9-F1
#
_entry.id   AF-A0A7Y7CQI9-F1
#
_cell.length_a   1.000
_cell.length_b   1.000
_cell.length_c   1.000
_cell.angle_alpha   90.00
_cell.angle_beta   90.00
_cell.angle_gamma   90.00
#
_symmetry.space_group_name_H-M   'P 1'
#
loop_
_entity.id
_entity.type
_entity.pdbx_description
1 polymer ?
#
loop_
_entity_poly.entity_id
_entity_poly.type
_entity_poly.pdbx_seq_one_letter_code
_entity_poly.pdbx_strand_id
1 'polypeptide(L)'
;MVSKSIIKNFVIIVFTLIFFSCNNARQTKNNKLDITKKKSTRIDVNELTEAKLFSGKIERIASFPSKYIKTRPVDVWLPKKYSNDKQYAVLYMHDGQMLFDASTTWNKQEWKVDEVATNLMENGITKDFIVVAIHNISEIRWLDLFPEKAIKNIPEKVKDSIKSLGVSNFKEEDL
;
A
#
# COMPACT_ATOMS: atom_id res chain seq x y z
N MET A 1 -19.40 -54.70 -47.94
CA MET A 1 -19.72 -55.96 -47.23
C MET A 1 -18.45 -56.45 -46.55
N VAL A 2 -18.35 -56.14 -45.24
CA VAL A 2 -17.49 -56.64 -44.12
C VAL A 2 -16.07 -57.12 -44.46
N SER A 3 -15.05 -56.26 -44.33
CA SER A 3 -14.21 -55.96 -43.13
C SER A 3 -13.20 -57.06 -42.75
N LYS A 4 -11.92 -56.76 -43.00
CA LYS A 4 -10.73 -57.56 -42.70
C LYS A 4 -10.15 -57.18 -41.32
N SER A 5 -9.52 -58.17 -40.67
CA SER A 5 -8.50 -58.06 -39.60
C SER A 5 -9.01 -57.64 -38.21
N ILE A 6 -9.12 -58.46 -37.16
CA ILE A 6 -8.20 -59.46 -36.56
C ILE A 6 -6.76 -58.92 -36.51
N ILE A 7 -6.22 -58.77 -35.28
CA ILE A 7 -4.94 -58.14 -34.86
C ILE A 7 -5.05 -56.68 -34.37
N LYS A 8 -5.82 -56.42 -33.30
CA LYS A 8 -5.61 -55.18 -32.51
C LYS A 8 -5.83 -55.26 -30.98
N ASN A 9 -6.17 -56.43 -30.42
CA ASN A 9 -6.55 -56.55 -28.99
C ASN A 9 -5.68 -57.52 -28.16
N PHE A 10 -4.39 -57.66 -28.47
CA PHE A 10 -3.48 -58.54 -27.70
C PHE A 10 -2.21 -57.84 -27.17
N VAL A 11 -2.27 -56.51 -27.01
CA VAL A 11 -1.18 -55.70 -26.41
C VAL A 11 -1.62 -55.07 -25.07
N ILE A 12 -2.81 -55.45 -24.60
CA ILE A 12 -3.30 -55.14 -23.25
C ILE A 12 -3.04 -56.41 -22.44
N ILE A 13 -2.33 -56.32 -21.30
CA ILE A 13 -1.99 -57.38 -20.31
C ILE A 13 -0.53 -57.92 -20.34
N VAL A 14 0.50 -57.09 -20.54
CA VAL A 14 1.87 -57.43 -20.05
C VAL A 14 2.62 -56.25 -19.39
N PHE A 15 2.18 -55.00 -19.54
CA PHE A 15 2.96 -53.83 -19.09
C PHE A 15 2.47 -53.15 -17.79
N THR A 16 1.95 -53.93 -16.84
CA THR A 16 1.60 -53.45 -15.50
C THR A 16 1.95 -54.51 -14.47
N LEU A 17 3.23 -54.60 -14.07
CA LEU A 17 3.71 -55.23 -12.82
C LEU A 17 5.25 -55.18 -12.75
N ILE A 18 5.84 -53.99 -12.62
CA ILE A 18 7.13 -53.84 -11.93
C ILE A 18 6.98 -52.68 -10.95
N PHE A 19 6.55 -53.07 -9.76
CA PHE A 19 6.48 -52.26 -8.56
C PHE A 19 7.77 -52.48 -7.77
N PHE A 20 8.27 -51.41 -7.14
CA PHE A 20 9.20 -51.36 -6.01
C PHE A 20 10.68 -51.75 -6.21
N SER A 21 11.57 -50.74 -6.15
CA SER A 21 12.56 -50.64 -5.06
C SER A 21 13.23 -49.25 -5.03
N CYS A 22 13.10 -48.57 -3.89
CA CYS A 22 13.83 -47.33 -3.57
C CYS A 22 15.23 -47.63 -3.03
N ASN A 23 16.25 -46.82 -3.35
CA ASN A 23 17.12 -46.30 -2.29
C ASN A 23 17.85 -44.99 -2.66
N ASN A 24 18.17 -44.26 -1.60
CA ASN A 24 18.65 -42.90 -1.48
C ASN A 24 19.84 -42.50 -2.37
N ALA A 25 19.67 -41.40 -3.10
CA ALA A 25 20.76 -40.47 -3.41
C ALA A 25 20.40 -39.10 -2.85
N ARG A 26 21.11 -38.66 -1.81
CA ARG A 26 21.05 -37.29 -1.28
C ARG A 26 21.45 -36.32 -2.40
N GLN A 27 20.49 -35.58 -2.94
CA GLN A 27 20.77 -34.36 -3.69
C GLN A 27 20.73 -33.18 -2.74
N THR A 28 21.90 -32.64 -2.44
CA THR A 28 22.12 -31.38 -1.72
C THR A 28 21.49 -30.25 -2.53
N LYS A 29 20.28 -29.82 -2.17
CA LYS A 29 19.69 -28.59 -2.70
C LYS A 29 20.43 -27.40 -2.11
N ASN A 30 21.45 -26.94 -2.81
CA ASN A 30 21.97 -25.59 -2.63
C ASN A 30 20.87 -24.62 -3.08
N ASN A 31 20.07 -24.15 -2.14
CA ASN A 31 19.18 -23.00 -2.35
C ASN A 31 20.05 -21.76 -2.58
N LYS A 32 20.53 -21.60 -3.81
CA LYS A 32 20.87 -20.29 -4.33
C LYS A 32 19.57 -19.50 -4.35
N LEU A 33 19.41 -18.65 -3.35
CA LEU A 33 18.31 -17.70 -3.26
C LEU A 33 18.35 -16.88 -4.55
N ASP A 34 17.47 -17.18 -5.50
CA ASP A 34 17.30 -16.37 -6.71
C ASP A 34 16.73 -15.01 -6.28
N ILE A 35 17.66 -14.08 -6.06
CA ILE A 35 17.44 -12.67 -5.71
C ILE A 35 16.74 -11.89 -6.85
N THR A 36 16.42 -12.53 -7.97
CA THR A 36 15.80 -11.93 -9.17
C THR A 36 14.28 -12.13 -9.29
N LYS A 37 13.59 -12.60 -8.24
CA LYS A 37 12.12 -12.57 -8.13
C LYS A 37 11.65 -11.89 -6.83
N LYS A 38 12.15 -10.69 -6.55
CA LYS A 38 11.48 -9.79 -5.59
C LYS A 38 10.12 -9.40 -6.17
N LYS A 39 9.08 -10.08 -5.72
CA LYS A 39 7.65 -9.80 -5.96
C LYS A 39 7.41 -8.29 -5.87
N SER A 40 7.33 -7.61 -7.02
CA SER A 40 6.84 -6.23 -7.11
C SER A 40 5.36 -6.29 -6.77
N THR A 41 5.01 -6.03 -5.51
CA THR A 41 3.63 -5.80 -5.11
C THR A 41 3.12 -4.59 -5.88
N ARG A 42 2.29 -4.80 -6.90
CA ARG A 42 1.63 -3.70 -7.61
C ARG A 42 0.77 -2.97 -6.58
N ILE A 43 0.96 -1.65 -6.47
CA ILE A 43 0.13 -0.79 -5.64
C ILE A 43 -1.10 -0.48 -6.49
N ASP A 44 -2.29 -0.80 -5.97
CA ASP A 44 -3.55 -0.50 -6.65
C ASP A 44 -3.89 0.98 -6.42
N VAL A 45 -3.95 1.73 -7.51
CA VAL A 45 -4.28 3.17 -7.54
C VAL A 45 -5.63 3.33 -8.22
N ASN A 46 -6.58 4.00 -7.55
CA ASN A 46 -7.90 4.26 -8.08
C ASN A 46 -8.22 5.75 -8.03
N GLU A 47 -8.76 6.31 -9.11
CA GLU A 47 -9.24 7.69 -9.11
C GLU A 47 -10.53 7.82 -8.30
N LEU A 48 -10.64 8.87 -7.47
CA LEU A 48 -11.85 9.19 -6.71
C LEU A 48 -12.76 10.11 -7.52
N THR A 49 -13.51 9.54 -8.46
CA THR A 49 -14.38 10.30 -9.37
C THR A 49 -15.52 11.05 -8.66
N GLU A 50 -15.94 10.56 -7.50
CA GLU A 50 -17.04 11.15 -6.72
C GLU A 50 -16.59 12.26 -5.76
N ALA A 51 -15.28 12.56 -5.69
CA ALA A 51 -14.77 13.60 -4.81
C ALA A 51 -15.25 14.99 -5.27
N LYS A 52 -15.76 15.79 -4.35
CA LYS A 52 -16.20 17.16 -4.62
C LYS A 52 -15.02 18.12 -4.52
N LEU A 53 -14.36 18.36 -5.65
CA LEU A 53 -13.17 19.19 -5.74
C LEU A 53 -13.47 20.54 -6.42
N PHE A 54 -12.73 21.57 -6.03
CA PHE A 54 -12.63 22.83 -6.77
C PHE A 54 -11.96 22.59 -8.14
N SER A 55 -10.87 21.82 -8.18
CA SER A 55 -10.12 21.52 -9.41
C SER A 55 -9.19 20.30 -9.22
N GLY A 56 -8.76 19.72 -10.34
CA GLY A 56 -7.86 18.57 -10.36
C GLY A 56 -8.57 17.24 -10.15
N LYS A 57 -7.81 16.24 -9.72
CA LYS A 57 -8.30 14.89 -9.41
C LYS A 57 -7.51 14.27 -8.27
N ILE A 58 -8.11 13.27 -7.61
CA ILE A 58 -7.45 12.50 -6.56
C ILE A 58 -7.25 11.06 -7.03
N GLU A 59 -6.02 10.58 -6.90
CA GLU A 59 -5.67 9.17 -7.03
C GLU A 59 -5.44 8.58 -5.63
N ARG A 60 -6.27 7.60 -5.24
CA ARG A 60 -6.22 6.94 -3.93
C ARG A 60 -5.52 5.60 -4.01
N ILE A 61 -4.61 5.40 -3.06
CA ILE A 61 -4.08 4.11 -2.66
C ILE A 61 -4.75 3.75 -1.34
N ALA A 62 -5.69 2.79 -1.35
CA ALA A 62 -6.52 2.51 -0.18
C ALA A 62 -5.74 1.93 1.03
N SER A 63 -4.68 1.16 0.77
CA SER A 63 -3.83 0.57 1.80
C SER A 63 -2.38 0.64 1.37
N PHE A 64 -1.75 1.78 1.59
CA PHE A 64 -0.35 1.99 1.21
C PHE A 64 0.56 1.09 2.07
N PRO A 65 1.37 0.20 1.47
CA PRO A 65 2.19 -0.75 2.21
C PRO A 65 3.38 -0.05 2.88
N SER A 66 3.67 -0.40 4.13
CA SER A 66 4.87 0.06 4.84
C SER A 66 5.43 -1.06 5.72
N LYS A 67 6.75 -1.05 5.90
CA LYS A 67 7.46 -1.94 6.84
C LYS A 67 7.57 -1.36 8.24
N TYR A 68 7.40 -0.04 8.38
CA TYR A 68 7.72 0.69 9.60
C TYR A 68 6.49 1.16 10.35
N ILE A 69 5.39 1.41 9.64
CA ILE A 69 4.15 1.94 10.22
C ILE A 69 2.95 1.19 9.66
N LYS A 70 1.83 1.28 10.37
CA LYS A 70 0.56 0.68 9.94
C LYS A 70 0.14 1.24 8.58
N THR A 71 -0.32 0.35 7.70
CA THR A 71 -0.84 0.69 6.37
C THR A 71 -2.05 1.62 6.50
N ARG A 72 -2.16 2.60 5.59
CA ARG A 72 -3.20 3.63 5.61
C ARG A 72 -3.52 4.11 4.20
N PRO A 73 -4.67 4.75 3.99
CA PRO A 73 -4.94 5.42 2.72
C PRO A 73 -3.93 6.54 2.46
N VAL A 74 -3.52 6.68 1.21
CA VAL A 74 -2.76 7.81 0.71
C VAL A 74 -3.48 8.32 -0.52
N ASP A 75 -3.83 9.60 -0.50
CA ASP A 75 -4.42 10.29 -1.64
C ASP A 75 -3.34 11.14 -2.30
N VAL A 76 -3.31 11.13 -3.63
CA VAL A 76 -2.45 12.02 -4.42
C VAL A 76 -3.37 12.95 -5.19
N TRP A 77 -3.38 14.22 -4.81
CA TRP A 77 -4.07 15.23 -5.59
C TRP A 77 -3.16 15.74 -6.71
N LEU A 78 -3.71 15.70 -7.93
CA LEU A 78 -3.07 16.14 -9.16
C LEU A 78 -3.80 17.37 -9.69
N PRO A 79 -3.09 18.46 -10.05
CA PRO A 79 -3.72 19.64 -10.61
C PRO A 79 -4.40 19.32 -11.94
N LYS A 80 -5.41 20.10 -12.34
CA LYS A 80 -6.17 19.90 -13.58
C LYS A 80 -5.32 19.80 -14.85
N LYS A 81 -4.18 20.49 -14.88
CA LYS A 81 -3.21 20.48 -16.00
C LYS A 81 -2.02 19.53 -15.75
N TYR A 82 -2.19 18.51 -14.90
CA TYR A 82 -1.16 17.51 -14.67
C TYR A 82 -0.77 16.79 -15.96
N SER A 83 0.54 16.61 -16.20
CA SER A 83 1.08 15.87 -17.34
C SER A 83 2.28 15.03 -16.90
N ASN A 84 2.41 13.83 -17.44
CA ASN A 84 3.57 12.97 -17.19
C ASN A 84 4.88 13.53 -17.79
N ASP A 85 4.79 14.50 -18.70
CA ASP A 85 5.96 15.12 -19.35
C ASP A 85 6.49 16.34 -18.57
N LYS A 86 5.83 16.74 -17.49
CA LYS A 86 6.22 17.88 -16.65
C LYS A 86 6.64 17.41 -15.26
N GLN A 87 7.64 18.07 -14.69
CA GLN A 87 8.03 17.88 -13.30
C GLN A 87 7.22 18.80 -12.37
N TYR A 88 6.79 18.24 -11.25
CA TYR A 88 6.04 18.94 -10.21
C TYR A 88 6.81 18.85 -8.89
N ALA A 89 6.76 19.91 -8.08
CA ALA A 89 7.14 19.79 -6.69
C ALA A 89 6.15 18.87 -5.95
N VAL A 90 6.58 18.30 -4.82
CA VAL A 90 5.74 17.41 -4.02
C VAL A 90 5.54 18.00 -2.64
N LEU A 91 4.29 18.27 -2.29
CA LEU A 91 3.90 18.71 -0.95
C LEU A 91 3.29 17.51 -0.21
N TYR A 92 3.96 17.04 0.84
CA TYR A 92 3.41 16.01 1.73
C TYR A 92 2.58 16.67 2.82
N MET A 93 1.33 16.25 2.99
CA MET A 93 0.43 16.76 4.01
C MET A 93 -0.19 15.61 4.81
N HIS A 94 -0.16 15.73 6.13
CA HIS A 94 -0.88 14.83 7.03
C HIS A 94 -2.37 15.21 7.09
N ASP A 95 -3.17 14.34 7.71
CA ASP A 95 -4.62 14.51 7.82
C ASP A 95 -5.33 14.49 6.47
N GLY A 96 -4.84 13.63 5.57
CA GLY A 96 -5.24 13.58 4.17
C GLY A 96 -6.75 13.51 3.92
N GLN A 97 -7.51 12.85 4.80
CA GLN A 97 -8.97 12.76 4.69
C GLN A 97 -9.69 14.10 4.86
N MET A 98 -9.03 15.12 5.41
CA MET A 98 -9.62 16.44 5.70
C MET A 98 -9.31 17.49 4.63
N LEU A 99 -8.50 17.16 3.62
CA LEU A 99 -7.88 18.20 2.79
C LEU A 99 -8.77 18.75 1.68
N PHE A 100 -9.64 17.92 1.07
CA PHE A 100 -10.20 18.22 -0.25
C PHE A 100 -11.73 18.11 -0.40
N ASP A 101 -12.42 17.33 0.44
CA ASP A 101 -13.87 17.14 0.30
C ASP A 101 -14.57 17.09 1.67
N ALA A 102 -15.12 18.24 2.05
CA ALA A 102 -15.84 18.45 3.30
C ALA A 102 -17.00 17.46 3.49
N SER A 103 -17.63 16.97 2.42
CA SER A 103 -18.77 16.06 2.52
C SER A 103 -18.41 14.71 3.11
N THR A 104 -17.15 14.29 2.97
CA THR A 104 -16.61 13.03 3.48
C THR A 104 -16.04 13.13 4.90
N THR A 105 -15.83 14.36 5.40
CA THR A 105 -15.25 14.58 6.72
C THR A 105 -16.25 14.43 7.86
N TRP A 106 -15.72 14.20 9.06
CA TRP A 106 -16.50 14.02 10.28
C TRP A 106 -17.19 15.32 10.74
N ASN A 107 -16.56 16.48 10.54
CA ASN A 107 -17.07 17.79 10.97
C ASN A 107 -17.69 18.62 9.83
N LYS A 108 -17.81 18.06 8.62
CA LYS A 108 -18.32 18.75 7.43
C LYS A 108 -17.52 20.00 7.05
N GLN A 109 -16.23 19.99 7.34
CA GLN A 109 -15.27 21.02 6.96
C GLN A 109 -14.08 20.40 6.25
N GLU A 110 -13.39 21.20 5.44
CA GLU A 110 -12.16 20.81 4.76
C GLU A 110 -11.11 21.92 4.85
N TRP A 111 -9.87 21.56 4.53
CA TRP A 111 -8.76 22.51 4.54
C TRP A 111 -8.60 23.25 3.21
N LYS A 112 -9.40 22.89 2.20
CA LYS A 112 -9.50 23.56 0.89
C LYS A 112 -8.18 23.59 0.13
N VAL A 113 -7.41 22.50 0.24
CA VAL A 113 -6.04 22.47 -0.29
C VAL A 113 -6.04 22.58 -1.81
N ASP A 114 -6.98 21.94 -2.49
CA ASP A 114 -7.13 22.01 -3.94
C ASP A 114 -7.53 23.41 -4.43
N GLU A 115 -8.42 24.11 -3.72
CA GLU A 115 -8.79 25.52 -4.00
C GLU A 115 -7.56 26.44 -3.91
N VAL A 116 -6.86 26.40 -2.78
CA VAL A 116 -5.71 27.27 -2.52
C VAL A 116 -4.54 26.92 -3.44
N ALA A 117 -4.22 25.63 -3.60
CA ALA A 117 -3.14 25.18 -4.48
C ALA A 117 -3.38 25.61 -5.93
N THR A 118 -4.61 25.41 -6.44
CA THR A 118 -4.97 25.81 -7.81
C THR A 118 -4.76 27.31 -8.00
N ASN A 119 -5.31 28.12 -7.10
CA ASN A 119 -5.20 29.57 -7.19
C ASN A 119 -3.73 30.03 -7.12
N LEU A 120 -2.92 29.47 -6.21
CA LEU A 120 -1.51 29.84 -6.09
C LEU A 120 -0.68 29.46 -7.33
N MET A 121 -0.97 28.32 -7.95
CA MET A 121 -0.29 27.89 -9.18
C MET A 121 -0.74 28.69 -10.41
N GLU A 122 -2.04 28.94 -10.56
CA GLU A 122 -2.58 29.71 -11.70
C GLU A 122 -2.14 31.17 -11.68
N ASN A 123 -1.92 31.74 -10.50
CA ASN A 123 -1.37 33.09 -10.34
C ASN A 123 0.17 33.13 -10.37
N GLY A 124 0.85 32.00 -10.58
CA GLY A 124 2.31 31.93 -10.67
C GLY A 124 3.05 32.24 -9.36
N ILE A 125 2.37 32.20 -8.21
CA ILE A 125 2.94 32.48 -6.89
C ILE A 125 3.80 31.31 -6.41
N THR A 126 3.45 30.09 -6.81
CA THR A 126 4.17 28.86 -6.47
C THR A 126 4.57 28.11 -7.73
N LYS A 127 5.62 27.28 -7.62
CA LYS A 127 5.91 26.26 -8.64
C LYS A 127 4.72 25.31 -8.75
N ASP A 128 4.46 24.72 -9.89
CA ASP A 128 3.47 23.65 -9.97
C ASP A 128 3.83 22.50 -9.02
N PHE A 129 2.85 21.99 -8.29
CA PHE A 129 3.03 20.91 -7.34
C PHE A 129 1.86 19.93 -7.31
N ILE A 130 2.14 18.74 -6.79
CA ILE A 130 1.14 17.74 -6.40
C ILE A 130 1.10 17.66 -4.88
N VAL A 131 -0.02 17.17 -4.33
CA VAL A 131 -0.16 16.96 -2.89
C VAL A 131 -0.25 15.47 -2.59
N VAL A 132 0.65 14.97 -1.76
CA VAL A 132 0.59 13.61 -1.20
C VAL A 132 -0.03 13.70 0.19
N ALA A 133 -1.30 13.34 0.26
CA ALA A 133 -2.17 13.45 1.41
C ALA A 133 -2.20 12.14 2.20
N ILE A 134 -1.50 12.11 3.33
CA ILE A 134 -1.33 10.95 4.20
C ILE A 134 -2.46 10.95 5.23
N HIS A 135 -3.35 9.97 5.15
CA HIS A 135 -4.42 9.81 6.13
C HIS A 135 -3.83 9.43 7.49
N ASN A 136 -4.47 9.87 8.56
CA ASN A 136 -4.21 9.29 9.88
C ASN A 136 -5.14 8.11 10.13
N ILE A 137 -4.82 7.35 11.17
CA ILE A 137 -5.62 6.25 11.67
C ILE A 137 -6.13 6.68 13.04
N SER A 138 -7.43 6.95 13.17
CA SER A 138 -8.02 7.57 14.37
C SER A 138 -7.61 6.88 15.67
N GLU A 139 -7.53 5.54 15.67
CA GLU A 139 -7.22 4.74 16.85
C GLU A 139 -5.79 4.94 17.36
N ILE A 140 -4.85 5.28 16.46
CA ILE A 140 -3.42 5.44 16.79
C ILE A 140 -2.89 6.83 16.42
N ARG A 141 -3.75 7.78 16.04
CA ARG A 141 -3.37 9.10 15.52
C ARG A 141 -2.46 9.84 16.49
N TRP A 142 -2.81 9.82 17.78
CA TRP A 142 -2.02 10.48 18.81
C TRP A 142 -0.61 9.93 18.82
N LEU A 143 -0.45 8.61 18.81
CA LEU A 143 0.86 7.96 18.81
C LEU A 143 1.65 8.24 17.53
N ASP A 144 1.03 8.03 16.36
CA ASP A 144 1.66 8.18 15.05
C ASP A 144 2.21 9.59 14.81
N LEU A 145 1.63 10.60 15.44
CA LEU A 145 1.98 12.01 15.26
C LEU A 145 2.69 12.60 16.48
N PHE A 146 2.84 11.84 17.57
CA PHE A 146 3.53 12.34 18.75
C PHE A 146 5.05 12.38 18.51
N PRO A 147 5.75 13.47 18.86
CA PRO A 147 7.18 13.54 18.65
C PRO A 147 7.95 12.50 19.45
N GLU A 148 8.68 11.61 18.76
CA GLU A 148 9.50 10.55 19.37
C GLU A 148 10.46 11.09 20.44
N LYS A 149 11.13 12.22 20.17
CA LYS A 149 12.02 12.88 21.12
C LYS A 149 11.33 13.29 22.43
N ALA A 150 10.05 13.65 22.37
CA ALA A 150 9.30 13.99 23.56
C ALA A 150 9.00 12.73 24.40
N ILE A 151 8.74 11.58 23.77
CA ILE A 151 8.51 10.29 24.46
C ILE A 151 9.71 9.93 25.34
N LYS A 152 10.93 10.17 24.85
CA LYS A 152 12.19 9.90 25.58
C LYS A 152 12.27 10.64 26.93
N ASN A 153 11.63 11.80 27.03
CA ASN A 153 11.64 12.65 28.23
C ASN A 153 10.45 12.42 29.16
N ILE A 154 9.53 11.51 28.83
CA ILE A 154 8.37 11.20 29.67
C ILE A 154 8.81 10.30 30.85
N PRO A 155 8.33 10.52 32.09
CA PRO A 155 8.60 9.62 33.21
C PRO A 155 8.12 8.19 32.93
N GLU A 156 8.86 7.17 33.39
CA GLU A 156 8.58 5.77 33.04
C GLU A 156 7.17 5.32 33.44
N LYS A 157 6.70 5.76 34.61
CA LYS A 157 5.32 5.50 35.10
C LYS A 157 4.24 5.98 34.11
N VAL A 158 4.51 7.08 33.41
CA VAL A 158 3.58 7.63 32.41
C VAL A 158 3.71 6.87 31.09
N LYS A 159 4.92 6.45 30.70
CA LYS A 159 5.10 5.58 29.52
C LYS A 159 4.35 4.26 29.68
N ASP A 160 4.39 3.63 30.85
CA ASP A 160 3.65 2.40 31.11
C ASP A 160 2.14 2.58 31.04
N SER A 161 1.64 3.76 31.46
CA SER A 161 0.24 4.13 31.32
C SER A 161 -0.15 4.35 29.85
N ILE A 162 0.74 4.92 29.03
CA ILE A 162 0.53 5.11 27.59
C ILE A 162 0.50 3.75 26.86
N LYS A 163 1.39 2.83 27.21
CA LYS A 163 1.43 1.46 26.65
C LYS A 163 0.12 0.71 26.93
N SER A 164 -0.45 0.85 28.13
CA SER A 164 -1.66 0.12 28.54
C SER A 164 -2.98 0.68 27.96
N LEU A 165 -3.00 1.94 27.51
CA LEU A 165 -4.19 2.60 26.91
C LEU A 165 -4.54 2.14 25.49
N GLY A 166 -4.00 1.01 25.03
CA GLY A 166 -4.44 0.38 23.78
C GLY A 166 -3.56 0.66 22.57
N VAL A 167 -2.28 1.00 22.77
CA VAL A 167 -1.27 0.78 21.74
C VAL A 167 -0.84 -0.69 21.82
N SER A 168 -1.63 -1.58 21.23
CA SER A 168 -1.37 -3.03 21.23
C SER A 168 -0.07 -3.45 20.52
N ASN A 169 0.70 -2.50 19.99
CA ASN A 169 1.94 -2.74 19.23
C ASN A 169 3.12 -1.89 19.72
N PHE A 170 3.11 -1.36 20.96
CA PHE A 170 4.29 -0.66 21.49
C PHE A 170 5.42 -1.67 21.66
N LYS A 171 6.38 -1.70 20.73
CA LYS A 171 7.61 -2.46 20.92
C LYS A 171 8.71 -1.52 21.37
N GLU A 172 9.63 -2.05 22.16
CA GLU A 172 10.78 -1.29 22.66
C GLU A 172 11.70 -0.80 21.52
N GLU A 173 11.60 -1.42 20.34
CA GLU A 173 12.25 -1.01 19.09
C GLU A 173 11.61 0.22 18.40
N ASP A 174 10.46 0.71 18.89
CA ASP A 174 9.81 1.93 18.40
C ASP A 174 10.22 3.20 19.20
N LEU A 175 11.22 3.08 20.11
CA LEU A 175 11.87 4.15 20.89
C LEU A 175 13.31 4.39 20.41
#